data_AF-A0A398B6Q6-F1
#
_entry.id   AF-A0A398B6Q6-F1
#
_cell.length_a   1.000
_cell.length_b   1.000
_cell.length_c   1.000
_cell.angle_alpha   90.00
_cell.angle_beta   90.00
_cell.angle_gamma   90.00
#
_symmetry.space_group_name_H-M   'P 1'
#
loop_
_entity.id
_entity.type
_entity.pdbx_description
1 polymer ?
#
loop_
_entity_poly.entity_id
_entity_poly.type
_entity_poly.pdbx_seq_one_letter_code
_entity_poly.pdbx_strand_id
1 'polypeptide(L)'
;MEDTSLITRDKLVQYVELSRKKKEVEKQLDALKKDFNKYFDHVVGKHSKGEMTISDYKVQRQVRTTEKFDREITVNRLEELNLKDLIQKKPDEEKIKSALNLGLLKENDLEGCVITSSSQAIYVKQIDS
;
A
#
# COMPACT_ATOMS: atom_id res chain seq x y z
N MET A 1 -40.11 11.85 7.47
CA MET A 1 -39.19 12.99 7.32
C MET A 1 -37.99 12.48 6.56
N GLU A 2 -37.90 12.81 5.27
CA GLU A 2 -36.74 12.48 4.44
C GLU A 2 -35.60 13.43 4.81
N ASP A 3 -34.52 12.90 5.37
CA ASP A 3 -33.30 13.65 5.59
C ASP A 3 -32.54 13.74 4.25
N THR A 4 -32.98 14.68 3.41
CA THR A 4 -32.27 15.01 2.17
C THR A 4 -31.05 15.83 2.57
N SER A 5 -29.90 15.19 2.76
CA SER A 5 -28.62 15.90 2.73
C SER A 5 -28.40 16.45 1.32
N LEU A 6 -29.10 17.55 1.01
CA LEU A 6 -28.98 18.29 -0.24
C LEU A 6 -27.52 18.69 -0.40
N ILE A 7 -26.95 18.29 -1.54
CA ILE A 7 -25.65 18.74 -2.00
C ILE A 7 -25.83 20.19 -2.43
N THR A 8 -25.31 21.12 -1.63
CA THR A 8 -25.37 22.55 -1.91
C THR A 8 -24.04 23.04 -2.48
N ARG A 9 -24.08 24.15 -3.22
CA ARG A 9 -22.88 24.80 -3.75
C ARG A 9 -21.85 25.08 -2.67
N ASP A 10 -22.28 25.55 -1.51
CA ASP A 10 -21.39 25.86 -0.38
C ASP A 10 -20.67 24.62 0.14
N LYS A 11 -21.35 23.47 0.21
CA LYS A 11 -20.72 22.17 0.57
C LYS A 11 -19.66 21.75 -0.46
N LEU A 12 -19.91 21.97 -1.75
CA LEU A 12 -18.95 21.65 -2.81
C LEU A 12 -17.73 22.58 -2.77
N VAL A 13 -17.92 23.88 -2.52
CA VAL A 13 -16.82 24.84 -2.34
C VAL A 13 -15.98 24.45 -1.14
N GLN A 14 -16.61 24.17 0.01
CA GLN A 14 -15.92 23.72 1.22
C GLN A 14 -15.14 22.42 0.97
N TYR A 15 -15.70 21.46 0.24
CA TYR A 15 -15.00 20.23 -0.13
C TYR A 15 -13.74 20.50 -0.96
N VAL A 16 -13.82 21.38 -1.96
CA VAL A 16 -12.66 21.72 -2.81
C VAL A 16 -11.56 22.41 -1.99
N GLU A 17 -11.92 23.33 -1.11
CA GLU A 17 -10.96 24.00 -0.22
C GLU A 17 -10.28 23.02 0.74
N LEU A 18 -11.07 22.14 1.38
CA LEU A 18 -10.55 21.10 2.26
C LEU A 18 -9.66 20.11 1.49
N SER A 19 -10.03 19.75 0.26
CA SER A 19 -9.20 18.90 -0.61
C SER A 19 -7.85 19.54 -0.94
N ARG A 20 -7.82 20.84 -1.21
CA ARG A 20 -6.58 21.59 -1.44
C ARG A 20 -5.71 21.65 -0.18
N LYS A 21 -6.30 21.98 0.96
CA LYS A 21 -5.59 22.00 2.26
C LYS A 21 -5.05 20.61 2.60
N LYS A 22 -5.84 19.56 2.39
CA LYS A 22 -5.42 18.16 2.56
C LYS A 22 -4.19 17.85 1.71
N LYS A 23 -4.20 18.18 0.41
CA LYS A 23 -3.05 17.95 -0.47
C LYS A 23 -1.80 18.70 -0.02
N GLU A 24 -1.94 19.93 0.44
CA GLU A 24 -0.81 20.72 0.95
C GLU A 24 -0.24 20.11 2.23
N VAL A 25 -1.10 19.70 3.16
CA VAL A 25 -0.69 18.99 4.39
C VAL A 25 -0.03 17.65 4.05
N GLU A 26 -0.57 16.87 3.10
CA GLU A 26 0.03 15.62 2.63
C GLU A 26 1.43 15.86 2.06
N LYS A 27 1.62 16.92 1.27
CA LYS A 27 2.92 17.30 0.71
C LYS A 27 3.94 17.66 1.79
N GLN A 28 3.52 18.42 2.81
CA GLN A 28 4.38 18.79 3.94
C GLN A 28 4.75 17.57 4.79
N LEU A 29 3.77 16.69 5.05
CA LEU A 29 4.02 15.41 5.72
C LEU A 29 5.01 14.54 4.92
N ASP A 30 4.86 14.47 3.61
CA ASP A 30 5.77 13.69 2.76
C ASP A 30 7.18 14.28 2.70
N ALA A 31 7.34 15.60 2.81
CA ALA A 31 8.66 16.22 2.97
C ALA A 31 9.32 15.80 4.29
N LEU A 32 8.61 15.89 5.42
CA LEU A 32 9.11 15.45 6.72
C LEU A 32 9.48 13.96 6.72
N LYS A 33 8.65 13.13 6.10
CA LYS A 33 8.92 11.69 5.92
C LYS A 33 10.24 11.43 5.17
N LYS A 34 10.54 12.21 4.13
CA LYS A 34 11.79 12.09 3.38
C LYS A 34 12.99 12.46 4.24
N ASP A 35 12.87 13.53 5.03
CA ASP A 35 13.93 13.96 5.93
C ASP A 35 14.23 12.93 7.02
N PHE A 36 13.19 12.35 7.63
CA PHE A 36 13.35 11.28 8.63
C PHE A 36 14.02 10.04 8.03
N ASN A 37 13.61 9.62 6.83
CA ASN A 37 14.24 8.48 6.15
C ASN A 37 15.71 8.77 5.84
N LYS A 38 16.04 9.95 5.32
CA LYS A 38 17.42 10.35 5.04
C LYS A 38 18.27 10.34 6.30
N TYR A 39 17.74 10.82 7.42
CA TYR A 39 18.40 10.73 8.71
C TYR A 39 18.70 9.28 9.11
N PHE A 40 17.70 8.38 9.08
CA PHE A 40 17.91 6.97 9.40
C PHE A 40 18.84 6.25 8.40
N ASP A 41 18.85 6.65 7.12
CA ASP A 41 19.79 6.12 6.13
C ASP A 41 21.24 6.39 6.52
N HIS A 42 21.53 7.59 7.08
CA HIS A 42 22.85 7.94 7.57
C HIS A 42 23.21 7.26 8.90
N VAL A 43 22.24 7.10 9.81
CA VAL A 43 22.50 6.64 11.19
C VAL A 43 22.50 5.12 11.33
N VAL A 44 21.54 4.44 10.72
CA VAL A 44 21.38 2.98 10.84
C VAL A 44 21.57 2.24 9.52
N GLY A 45 21.74 2.95 8.40
CA GLY A 45 21.88 2.37 7.06
C GLY A 45 20.54 2.10 6.38
N LYS A 46 20.48 2.14 5.04
CA LYS A 46 19.25 2.22 4.22
C LYS A 46 18.16 1.15 4.47
N HIS A 47 18.54 -0.05 4.90
CA HIS A 47 17.63 -1.20 5.04
C HIS A 47 17.39 -1.63 6.50
N SER A 48 17.82 -0.82 7.46
CA SER A 48 17.75 -1.16 8.87
C SER A 48 16.52 -0.57 9.55
N LYS A 49 15.98 -1.24 10.56
CA LYS A 49 15.01 -0.60 11.47
C LYS A 49 15.74 0.46 12.29
N GLY A 50 15.05 1.55 12.61
CA GLY A 50 15.59 2.63 13.44
C GLY A 50 14.49 3.21 14.31
N GLU A 51 14.82 3.55 15.55
CA GLU A 51 13.93 4.28 16.43
C GLU A 51 14.67 5.37 17.18
N MET A 52 13.95 6.44 17.46
CA MET A 52 14.46 7.59 18.19
C MET A 52 13.32 8.23 18.97
N THR A 53 13.63 8.66 20.19
CA THR A 53 12.74 9.50 20.99
C THR A 53 13.38 10.87 21.15
N ILE A 54 12.63 11.92 20.85
CA ILE A 54 12.99 13.32 21.10
C ILE A 54 11.89 13.90 21.97
N SER A 55 12.21 14.21 23.22
CA SER A 55 11.23 14.69 24.21
C SER A 55 10.03 13.74 24.31
N ASP A 56 8.83 14.25 24.10
CA ASP A 56 7.54 13.55 24.11
C ASP A 56 7.16 12.93 22.76
N TYR A 57 8.09 12.82 21.81
CA TYR A 57 7.84 12.26 20.49
C TYR A 57 8.74 11.07 20.18
N LYS A 58 8.15 9.98 19.68
CA LYS A 58 8.89 8.83 19.14
C LYS A 58 8.75 8.78 17.62
N VAL A 59 9.88 8.68 16.92
CA VAL A 59 9.95 8.40 15.49
C VAL A 59 10.51 6.99 15.30
N GLN A 60 9.77 6.16 14.56
CA GLN A 60 10.18 4.80 14.23
C GLN A 60 10.16 4.58 12.72
N ARG A 61 11.28 4.10 12.16
CA ARG A 61 11.34 3.57 10.80
C ARG A 61 11.10 2.07 10.82
N GLN A 62 9.95 1.67 10.28
CA GLN A 62 9.66 0.27 10.02
C GLN A 62 10.18 -0.14 8.66
N VAL A 63 11.02 -1.18 8.61
CA VAL A 63 11.38 -1.88 7.38
C VAL A 63 10.57 -3.16 7.33
N ARG A 64 9.75 -3.30 6.28
CA ARG A 64 9.06 -4.54 5.95
C ARG A 64 9.78 -5.14 4.75
N THR A 65 10.43 -6.27 4.96
CA THR A 65 11.02 -7.06 3.87
C THR A 65 9.94 -8.01 3.38
N THR A 66 9.53 -7.86 2.12
CA THR A 66 8.68 -8.85 1.46
C THR A 66 9.55 -9.63 0.50
N GLU A 67 9.88 -10.85 0.87
CA GLU A 67 10.56 -11.77 -0.03
C GLU A 67 9.50 -12.36 -0.96
N LYS A 68 9.62 -12.05 -2.24
CA LYS A 68 8.83 -12.68 -3.29
C LYS A 68 9.76 -13.58 -4.07
N PHE A 69 9.42 -14.85 -4.14
CA PHE A 69 10.05 -15.77 -5.06
C PHE A 69 9.75 -15.31 -6.49
N ASP A 70 10.80 -15.17 -7.29
CA ASP A 70 10.61 -15.02 -8.73
C ASP A 70 9.90 -16.26 -9.23
N ARG A 71 8.71 -16.05 -9.76
CA ARG A 71 7.79 -17.15 -10.01
C ARG A 71 8.35 -18.13 -11.04
N GLU A 72 9.01 -17.64 -12.07
CA GLU A 72 9.46 -18.47 -13.17
C GLU A 72 10.73 -19.23 -12.80
N ILE A 73 11.71 -18.51 -12.23
CA ILE A 73 12.96 -19.12 -11.76
C ILE A 73 12.69 -20.15 -10.68
N THR A 74 11.77 -19.84 -9.75
CA THR A 74 11.44 -20.76 -8.65
C THR A 74 10.66 -21.95 -9.15
N VAL A 75 9.70 -21.78 -10.07
CA VAL A 75 8.95 -22.90 -10.67
C VAL A 75 9.87 -23.83 -11.44
N ASN A 76 10.78 -23.31 -12.28
CA ASN A 76 11.73 -24.14 -13.04
C ASN A 76 12.67 -24.91 -12.11
N ARG A 77 13.18 -24.26 -11.07
CA ARG A 77 14.06 -24.90 -10.07
C ARG A 77 13.33 -26.00 -9.30
N LEU A 78 12.07 -25.77 -8.94
CA LEU A 78 11.22 -26.76 -8.28
C LEU A 78 10.88 -27.92 -9.23
N GLU A 79 10.74 -27.66 -10.53
CA GLU A 79 10.56 -28.68 -11.57
C GLU A 79 11.81 -29.55 -11.75
N GLU A 80 13.01 -28.95 -11.78
CA GLU A 80 14.31 -29.65 -11.82
C GLU A 80 14.51 -30.55 -10.59
N LEU A 81 14.05 -30.08 -9.42
CA LEU A 81 14.09 -30.84 -8.16
C LEU A 81 12.95 -31.86 -8.05
N ASN A 82 12.09 -31.97 -9.07
CA ASN A 82 10.87 -32.78 -9.09
C ASN A 82 9.90 -32.49 -7.92
N LEU A 83 9.99 -31.30 -7.34
CA LEU A 83 9.12 -30.77 -6.28
C LEU A 83 7.93 -30.03 -6.90
N LYS A 84 7.20 -30.73 -7.77
CA LYS A 84 6.07 -30.19 -8.54
C LYS A 84 4.88 -29.83 -7.66
N ASP A 85 4.84 -30.40 -6.46
CA ASP A 85 3.92 -30.08 -5.37
C ASP A 85 4.10 -28.65 -4.84
N LEU A 86 5.27 -28.03 -5.05
CA LEU A 86 5.56 -26.66 -4.64
C LEU A 86 5.28 -25.60 -5.74
N ILE A 87 4.74 -26.02 -6.89
CA ILE A 87 4.50 -25.17 -8.07
C ILE A 87 3.01 -24.86 -8.22
N GLN A 88 2.67 -23.58 -8.28
CA GLN A 88 1.28 -23.14 -8.50
C GLN A 88 1.11 -22.36 -9.83
N LYS A 89 0.25 -22.89 -10.70
CA LYS A 89 -0.18 -22.27 -11.97
C LYS A 89 -1.10 -21.07 -11.69
N LYS A 90 -0.95 -19.96 -12.44
CA LYS A 90 -1.64 -18.68 -12.18
C LYS A 90 -2.61 -18.35 -13.31
N PRO A 91 -3.59 -17.47 -13.02
CA PRO A 91 -4.68 -17.16 -13.91
C PRO A 91 -4.25 -16.29 -15.09
N ASP A 92 -4.94 -16.46 -16.21
CA ASP A 92 -4.82 -15.61 -17.41
C ASP A 92 -5.75 -14.40 -17.25
N GLU A 93 -5.23 -13.33 -16.64
CA GLU A 93 -6.01 -12.17 -16.21
C GLU A 93 -6.72 -11.42 -17.37
N GLU A 94 -6.20 -11.49 -18.60
CA GLU A 94 -6.81 -10.85 -19.76
C GLU A 94 -7.97 -11.66 -20.33
N LYS A 95 -7.83 -12.98 -20.43
CA LYS A 95 -8.95 -13.85 -20.79
C LYS A 95 -10.05 -13.78 -19.75
N ILE A 96 -9.65 -13.67 -18.49
CA ILE A 96 -10.54 -13.46 -17.35
C ILE A 96 -11.31 -12.13 -17.47
N LYS A 97 -10.62 -11.01 -17.75
CA LYS A 97 -11.27 -9.69 -17.97
C LYS A 97 -12.14 -9.65 -19.23
N SER A 98 -11.71 -10.32 -20.29
CA SER A 98 -12.49 -10.40 -21.54
C SER A 98 -13.73 -11.26 -21.35
N ALA A 99 -13.62 -12.37 -20.65
CA ALA A 99 -14.75 -13.21 -20.28
C ALA A 99 -15.71 -12.48 -19.33
N LEU A 100 -15.21 -11.64 -18.42
CA LEU A 100 -16.03 -10.72 -17.62
C LEU A 100 -16.84 -9.74 -18.48
N ASN A 101 -16.18 -9.06 -19.40
CA ASN A 101 -16.81 -8.07 -20.29
C ASN A 101 -17.82 -8.70 -21.26
N LEU A 102 -17.57 -9.94 -21.70
CA LEU A 102 -18.47 -10.71 -22.55
C LEU A 102 -19.58 -11.41 -21.75
N GLY A 103 -19.60 -11.28 -20.42
CA GLY A 103 -20.57 -11.93 -19.53
C GLY A 103 -20.41 -13.46 -19.43
N LEU A 104 -19.31 -14.00 -19.95
CA LEU A 104 -18.93 -15.43 -19.88
C LEU A 104 -18.36 -15.81 -18.50
N LEU A 105 -17.80 -14.83 -17.80
CA LEU A 105 -17.53 -14.83 -16.36
C LEU A 105 -18.27 -13.63 -15.75
N LYS A 106 -18.65 -13.72 -14.49
CA LYS A 106 -19.16 -12.59 -13.68
C LYS A 106 -18.09 -12.15 -12.71
N GLU A 107 -18.10 -10.89 -12.27
CA GLU A 107 -17.05 -10.37 -11.35
C GLU A 107 -16.99 -11.17 -10.05
N ASN A 108 -18.16 -11.62 -9.59
CA ASN A 108 -18.31 -12.53 -8.46
C ASN A 108 -17.64 -13.90 -8.68
N ASP A 109 -17.36 -14.30 -9.93
CA ASP A 109 -16.71 -15.59 -10.24
C ASP A 109 -15.18 -15.54 -10.06
N LEU A 110 -14.59 -14.34 -9.87
CA LEU A 110 -13.13 -14.13 -9.69
C LEU A 110 -12.80 -13.48 -8.36
N GLU A 111 -13.80 -13.36 -7.50
CA GLU A 111 -13.70 -12.85 -6.15
C GLU A 111 -12.58 -13.61 -5.41
N GLY A 112 -11.59 -12.89 -4.87
CA GLY A 112 -10.44 -13.46 -4.13
C GLY A 112 -9.20 -13.87 -4.94
N CYS A 113 -9.19 -13.77 -6.28
CA CYS A 113 -8.02 -14.13 -7.11
C CYS A 113 -7.00 -12.99 -7.36
N VAL A 114 -7.31 -11.77 -6.91
CA VAL A 114 -6.53 -10.56 -7.17
C VAL A 114 -5.67 -10.20 -5.96
N ILE A 115 -4.33 -10.19 -6.11
CA ILE A 115 -3.41 -9.80 -5.04
C ILE A 115 -3.09 -8.30 -5.16
N THR A 116 -3.51 -7.52 -4.17
CA THR A 116 -3.16 -6.10 -4.05
C THR A 116 -1.96 -5.92 -3.12
N SER A 117 -0.93 -5.20 -3.59
CA SER A 117 0.34 -5.01 -2.87
C SER A 117 0.34 -3.80 -1.93
N SER A 118 1.22 -3.83 -0.93
CA SER A 118 1.27 -2.86 0.17
C SER A 118 2.37 -1.79 0.05
N SER A 119 2.06 -0.60 0.55
CA SER A 119 2.89 0.60 0.58
C SER A 119 3.62 0.82 1.92
N GLN A 120 4.60 1.73 1.90
CA GLN A 120 5.28 2.22 3.10
C GLN A 120 4.51 3.39 3.72
N ALA A 121 4.38 3.39 5.05
CA ALA A 121 3.74 4.45 5.81
C ALA A 121 4.61 4.83 7.01
N ILE A 122 4.70 6.13 7.28
CA ILE A 122 5.36 6.68 8.46
C ILE A 122 4.30 7.07 9.46
N TYR A 123 4.60 6.78 10.72
CA TYR A 123 3.69 6.98 11.83
C TYR A 123 4.39 7.74 12.95
N VAL A 124 3.77 8.83 13.40
CA VAL A 124 4.25 9.69 14.47
C VAL A 124 3.19 9.69 15.57
N LYS A 125 3.59 9.41 16.80
CA LYS A 125 2.75 9.50 17.99
C LYS A 125 3.44 10.39 19.01
N GLN A 126 2.62 11.19 19.67
CA GLN A 126 2.98 11.79 20.95
C GLN A 126 2.95 10.69 22.02
N ILE A 127 3.92 10.71 22.91
CA ILE A 127 4.03 9.79 24.04
C ILE A 127 3.66 10.58 25.28
N ASP A 128 2.66 10.11 26.03
CA ASP A 128 2.38 10.66 27.34
C ASP A 128 3.58 10.38 28.26
N SER A 129 4.07 11.43 28.94
CA SER A 129 5.14 11.33 29.95
C SER A 129 4.65 10.65 31.22
#